data_AF-A0A1H9TAX0-F1
#
_entry.id   AF-A0A1H9TAX0-F1
#
_cell.length_a   1.000
_cell.length_b   1.000
_cell.length_c   1.000
_cell.angle_alpha   90.00
_cell.angle_beta   90.00
_cell.angle_gamma   90.00
#
_symmetry.space_group_name_H-M   'P 1'
#
loop_
_entity.id
_entity.type
_entity.pdbx_description
1 polymer ?
#
loop_
_entity_poly.entity_id
_entity_poly.type
_entity_poly.pdbx_seq_one_letter_code
_entity_poly.pdbx_strand_id
1 'polypeptide(L)'
;MRKKISTLLCFCMVITAVLFGANPVKAASIPNNANLLNTYGNVFDHVGTAIEAHEILNPNKLNYASKEYNSITVGNEMKPDYILGWQSNTMSVQQAKQMGYYVPDNYKEKTVPKLDFSTVDKMLKACYDKGLKMRGHTFVWHSQTPDWFFRQGYTKYGNYVSQAEMDARMEFYIKTYMNHVCQSKYGSIIYAWDVVNEYLHANSNPSGWQKIYGGNLGPRAPFVKKAFEYAYQCLEYYKLTNKVHLFYNDYNTYMEVKDVISLVDYVNSGKKICAGVGMQSHLSSNFPSVDYYKQALKAFCNKGYEVQVTELDAAGKNDTDQANYYYGIMKAILDCKKAGGNISAVVWWGLADDTSWRRNERPLLYSRDGVKKPAYNAVLQAFFDAGYTMGGNNRPSNPQPSNPKPSNPQPSTPQTGETKGNVRLQDGWYYIKNVNSQKYLQVAGNRGVASANVEIGHGTGVQGQKWYLQNTSDGYITLKSGLGNFMLDIAYGKNEDGANLQIYNALSHDAQKFYLQKVNGSNAVTIATKVSNGSKSIDVYNHGKADGTNVCQWKTYGNPNQQFVFEPVR
;
A
#
# COMPACT_ATOMS: atom_id res chain seq x y z
N MET A 1 88.64 -45.05 -8.00
CA MET A 1 89.16 -43.97 -7.12
C MET A 1 88.51 -42.64 -7.49
N ARG A 2 87.88 -41.98 -6.51
CA ARG A 2 87.67 -40.51 -6.37
C ARG A 2 86.98 -39.70 -7.51
N LYS A 3 85.76 -39.24 -7.18
CA LYS A 3 85.13 -37.89 -7.36
C LYS A 3 85.76 -36.89 -8.35
N LYS A 4 84.91 -36.17 -9.11
CA LYS A 4 84.63 -34.72 -9.00
C LYS A 4 83.57 -34.29 -10.04
N ILE A 5 82.37 -33.85 -9.64
CA ILE A 5 81.88 -32.51 -9.20
C ILE A 5 81.20 -31.73 -10.34
N SER A 6 79.94 -31.41 -10.02
CA SER A 6 78.93 -30.59 -10.67
C SER A 6 79.31 -29.13 -10.89
N THR A 7 78.85 -28.53 -11.99
CA THR A 7 78.55 -27.09 -12.07
C THR A 7 77.30 -26.89 -12.93
N LEU A 8 76.19 -26.45 -12.34
CA LEU A 8 75.07 -25.85 -13.08
C LEU A 8 74.67 -24.58 -12.34
N LEU A 9 74.84 -23.44 -13.00
CA LEU A 9 74.56 -22.10 -12.48
C LEU A 9 73.07 -21.92 -12.20
N CYS A 10 72.77 -21.39 -11.02
CA CYS A 10 71.45 -20.96 -10.59
C CYS A 10 71.24 -19.50 -11.05
N PHE A 11 70.30 -19.25 -11.95
CA PHE A 11 69.86 -17.91 -12.33
C PHE A 11 68.78 -17.45 -11.34
N CYS A 12 69.12 -16.52 -10.45
CA CYS A 12 68.14 -15.84 -9.61
C CYS A 12 67.42 -14.76 -10.44
N MET A 13 66.17 -15.01 -10.81
CA MET A 13 65.27 -13.99 -11.33
C MET A 13 64.71 -13.19 -10.13
N VAL A 14 65.18 -11.95 -9.99
CA VAL A 14 64.59 -10.99 -9.04
C VAL A 14 63.24 -10.55 -9.61
N ILE A 15 62.16 -11.16 -9.12
CA ILE A 15 60.80 -10.65 -9.34
C ILE A 15 60.65 -9.40 -8.48
N THR A 16 60.70 -8.24 -9.11
CA THR A 16 60.25 -6.99 -8.48
C THR A 16 58.73 -7.06 -8.39
N ALA A 17 58.23 -7.52 -7.25
CA ALA A 17 56.81 -7.41 -6.91
C ALA A 17 56.50 -5.92 -6.74
N VAL A 18 55.96 -5.29 -7.79
CA VAL A 18 55.24 -4.02 -7.65
C VAL A 18 53.94 -4.35 -6.92
N LEU A 19 54.02 -4.34 -5.59
CA LEU A 19 52.86 -4.24 -4.71
C LEU A 19 52.17 -2.91 -5.02
N PHE A 20 51.25 -2.91 -5.97
CA PHE A 20 50.14 -1.96 -5.90
C PHE A 20 49.37 -2.32 -4.64
N GLY A 21 49.72 -1.69 -3.53
CA GLY A 21 48.85 -1.60 -2.38
C GLY A 21 47.55 -1.01 -2.85
N ALA A 22 46.55 -1.86 -3.10
CA ALA A 22 45.17 -1.42 -3.14
C ALA A 22 44.91 -0.84 -1.75
N ASN A 23 45.02 0.49 -1.63
CA ASN A 23 44.49 1.18 -0.47
C ASN A 23 43.08 0.65 -0.28
N PRO A 24 42.70 0.12 0.89
CA PRO A 24 41.34 -0.29 1.12
C PRO A 24 40.47 0.92 0.79
N VAL A 25 39.62 0.80 -0.23
CA VAL A 25 38.65 1.84 -0.56
C VAL A 25 37.87 2.02 0.73
N LYS A 26 38.11 3.14 1.40
CA LYS A 26 37.44 3.46 2.66
C LYS A 26 35.95 3.43 2.34
N ALA A 27 35.20 2.57 3.03
CA ALA A 27 33.75 2.46 2.85
C ALA A 27 33.18 3.88 2.86
N ALA A 28 32.39 4.22 1.83
CA ALA A 28 31.86 5.56 1.71
C ALA A 28 30.95 5.83 2.92
N SER A 29 31.15 6.94 3.64
CA SER A 29 30.34 7.24 4.81
C SER A 29 28.89 7.55 4.42
N ILE A 30 27.92 6.86 5.02
CA ILE A 30 26.49 7.14 4.84
C ILE A 30 26.16 8.50 5.46
N PRO A 31 25.62 9.47 4.70
CA PRO A 31 25.17 10.75 5.25
C PRO A 31 24.07 10.57 6.30
N ASN A 32 24.09 11.41 7.36
CA ASN A 32 23.13 11.31 8.47
C ASN A 32 21.66 11.52 8.05
N ASN A 33 21.42 12.21 6.93
CA ASN A 33 20.08 12.45 6.38
C ASN A 33 19.66 11.42 5.32
N ALA A 34 20.46 10.39 5.07
CA ALA A 34 20.14 9.36 4.09
C ALA A 34 18.94 8.51 4.55
N ASN A 35 18.03 8.29 3.61
CA ASN A 35 16.89 7.40 3.73
C ASN A 35 16.69 6.63 2.42
N LEU A 36 15.77 5.67 2.36
CA LEU A 36 15.62 4.85 1.15
C LEU A 36 15.26 5.71 -0.08
N LEU A 37 14.33 6.65 0.07
CA LEU A 37 13.86 7.48 -1.03
C LEU A 37 14.93 8.44 -1.58
N ASN A 38 15.62 9.20 -0.73
CA ASN A 38 16.61 10.17 -1.19
C ASN A 38 17.95 9.52 -1.61
N THR A 39 18.16 8.26 -1.21
CA THR A 39 19.28 7.45 -1.66
C THR A 39 18.95 6.87 -3.03
N TYR A 40 17.83 6.16 -3.16
CA TYR A 40 17.54 5.37 -4.37
C TYR A 40 16.66 6.06 -5.41
N GLY A 41 15.93 7.13 -5.06
CA GLY A 41 14.91 7.76 -5.91
C GLY A 41 15.43 8.53 -7.13
N ASN A 42 16.73 8.69 -7.27
CA ASN A 42 17.37 9.20 -8.50
C ASN A 42 17.91 8.08 -9.40
N VAL A 43 17.90 6.83 -8.92
CA VAL A 43 18.38 5.66 -9.65
C VAL A 43 17.21 4.83 -10.13
N PHE A 44 16.18 4.67 -9.30
CA PHE A 44 14.96 3.97 -9.65
C PHE A 44 13.80 4.95 -9.68
N ASP A 45 12.92 4.82 -10.69
CA ASP A 45 11.70 5.61 -10.80
C ASP A 45 10.79 5.35 -9.59
N HIS A 46 10.82 4.12 -9.08
CA HIS A 46 9.98 3.67 -7.98
C HIS A 46 10.78 2.95 -6.88
N VAL A 47 10.91 3.62 -5.73
CA VAL A 47 11.39 3.05 -4.47
C VAL A 47 10.15 2.78 -3.64
N GLY A 48 9.79 1.52 -3.47
CA GLY A 48 8.47 1.15 -2.98
C GLY A 48 8.45 0.23 -1.76
N THR A 49 7.25 0.11 -1.18
CA THR A 49 6.92 -0.93 -0.21
C THR A 49 5.59 -1.56 -0.61
N ALA A 50 5.42 -2.85 -0.33
CA ALA A 50 4.12 -3.49 -0.40
C ALA A 50 3.45 -3.47 0.96
N ILE A 51 2.20 -3.03 1.01
CA ILE A 51 1.41 -2.92 2.24
C ILE A 51 -0.07 -3.16 1.94
N GLU A 52 -0.83 -3.48 2.98
CA GLU A 52 -2.27 -3.76 2.88
C GLU A 52 -3.12 -2.51 3.06
N ALA A 53 -4.42 -2.61 2.75
CA ALA A 53 -5.37 -1.50 2.86
C ALA A 53 -5.42 -0.93 4.27
N HIS A 54 -5.30 -1.77 5.31
CA HIS A 54 -5.33 -1.30 6.69
C HIS A 54 -4.13 -0.43 7.05
N GLU A 55 -3.00 -0.57 6.36
CA GLU A 55 -1.81 0.28 6.50
C GLU A 55 -1.88 1.49 5.55
N ILE A 56 -2.33 1.30 4.30
CA ILE A 56 -2.50 2.39 3.33
C ILE A 56 -3.52 3.41 3.84
N LEU A 57 -4.63 2.94 4.40
CA LEU A 57 -5.71 3.78 4.92
C LEU A 57 -5.44 4.27 6.36
N ASN A 58 -4.32 3.88 6.96
CA ASN A 58 -3.84 4.44 8.21
C ASN A 58 -2.90 5.63 7.91
N PRO A 59 -3.29 6.88 8.23
CA PRO A 59 -2.49 8.04 7.89
C PRO A 59 -1.07 8.03 8.49
N ASN A 60 -0.87 7.43 9.67
CA ASN A 60 0.44 7.36 10.31
C ASN A 60 1.37 6.41 9.57
N LYS A 61 0.86 5.21 9.23
CA LYS A 61 1.57 4.21 8.44
C LYS A 61 1.89 4.75 7.04
N LEU A 62 0.91 5.37 6.36
CA LEU A 62 1.13 5.94 5.03
C LEU A 62 2.07 7.15 5.06
N ASN A 63 1.99 8.00 6.09
CA ASN A 63 2.96 9.09 6.29
C ASN A 63 4.37 8.56 6.49
N TYR A 64 4.51 7.53 7.33
CA TYR A 64 5.79 6.86 7.55
C TYR A 64 6.34 6.28 6.24
N ALA A 65 5.53 5.49 5.52
CA ALA A 65 5.89 4.95 4.21
C ALA A 65 6.34 6.06 3.25
N SER A 66 5.60 7.17 3.19
CA SER A 66 5.90 8.28 2.27
C SER A 66 7.20 9.03 2.53
N LYS A 67 7.88 8.79 3.66
CA LYS A 67 9.21 9.34 3.94
C LYS A 67 10.33 8.51 3.30
N GLU A 68 10.10 7.21 3.18
CA GLU A 68 11.08 6.21 2.72
C GLU A 68 10.80 5.74 1.29
N TYR A 69 9.56 5.91 0.80
CA TYR A 69 9.08 5.34 -0.45
C TYR A 69 8.29 6.37 -1.27
N ASN A 70 8.36 6.27 -2.60
CA ASN A 70 7.54 7.03 -3.54
C ASN A 70 6.49 6.16 -4.27
N SER A 71 6.45 4.86 -3.99
CA SER A 71 5.56 3.89 -4.62
C SER A 71 5.00 2.88 -3.61
N ILE A 72 3.78 2.40 -3.84
CA ILE A 72 3.13 1.33 -3.07
C ILE A 72 2.70 0.19 -4.00
N THR A 73 2.98 -1.06 -3.61
CA THR A 73 2.28 -2.24 -4.16
C THR A 73 1.20 -2.64 -3.17
N VAL A 74 -0.02 -2.92 -3.65
CA VAL A 74 -1.10 -3.38 -2.77
C VAL A 74 -0.94 -4.87 -2.49
N GLY A 75 -0.80 -5.25 -1.23
CA GLY A 75 -0.50 -6.63 -0.83
C GLY A 75 -1.62 -7.63 -1.13
N ASN A 76 -2.89 -7.26 -0.93
CA ASN A 76 -4.02 -8.19 -1.11
C ASN A 76 -5.24 -7.60 -1.82
N GLU A 77 -5.56 -6.33 -1.59
CA GLU A 77 -6.87 -5.76 -1.91
C GLU A 77 -7.07 -5.43 -3.39
N MET A 78 -6.11 -5.79 -4.24
CA MET A 78 -6.21 -5.74 -5.70
C MET A 78 -6.15 -7.12 -6.37
N LYS A 79 -6.10 -8.21 -5.58
CA LYS A 79 -6.10 -9.60 -6.06
C LYS A 79 -7.50 -10.10 -6.41
N PRO A 80 -7.62 -11.19 -7.21
CA PRO A 80 -8.92 -11.64 -7.71
C PRO A 80 -9.93 -12.02 -6.63
N ASP A 81 -9.53 -12.71 -5.55
CA ASP A 81 -10.42 -13.05 -4.44
C ASP A 81 -11.01 -11.83 -3.72
N TYR A 82 -10.26 -10.75 -3.60
CA TYR A 82 -10.73 -9.50 -3.00
C TYR A 82 -11.75 -8.79 -3.89
N ILE A 83 -11.45 -8.70 -5.20
CA ILE A 83 -12.28 -7.98 -6.17
C ILE A 83 -13.55 -8.77 -6.53
N LEU A 84 -13.44 -10.10 -6.67
CA LEU A 84 -14.57 -10.98 -6.97
C LEU A 84 -15.38 -11.34 -5.72
N GLY A 85 -14.73 -11.36 -4.55
CA GLY A 85 -15.29 -11.84 -3.30
C GLY A 85 -15.18 -13.36 -3.11
N TRP A 86 -15.12 -13.78 -1.86
CA TRP A 86 -15.05 -15.20 -1.46
C TRP A 86 -16.31 -15.99 -1.85
N GLN A 87 -17.45 -15.32 -1.88
CA GLN A 87 -18.73 -15.88 -2.31
C GLN A 87 -19.15 -15.25 -3.63
N SER A 88 -19.75 -16.08 -4.47
CA SER A 88 -20.32 -15.62 -5.74
C SER A 88 -21.40 -14.56 -5.51
N ASN A 89 -21.21 -13.43 -6.18
CA ASN A 89 -22.18 -12.35 -6.24
C ASN A 89 -22.26 -11.91 -7.70
N THR A 90 -23.42 -12.05 -8.32
CA THR A 90 -23.59 -11.80 -9.75
C THR A 90 -24.70 -10.79 -10.01
N MET A 91 -24.67 -10.17 -11.18
CA MET A 91 -25.73 -9.32 -11.69
C MET A 91 -26.01 -9.65 -13.15
N SER A 92 -27.18 -9.26 -13.67
CA SER A 92 -27.47 -9.48 -15.09
C SER A 92 -26.51 -8.69 -15.99
N VAL A 93 -26.24 -9.20 -17.19
CA VAL A 93 -25.43 -8.49 -18.19
C VAL A 93 -25.98 -7.08 -18.49
N GLN A 94 -27.31 -6.93 -18.49
CA GLN A 94 -27.95 -5.63 -18.70
C GLN A 94 -27.61 -4.63 -17.58
N GLN A 95 -27.72 -5.07 -16.32
CA GLN A 95 -27.34 -4.24 -15.15
C GLN A 95 -25.85 -3.88 -15.18
N ALA A 96 -24.99 -4.83 -15.52
CA ALA A 96 -23.55 -4.59 -15.63
C ALA A 96 -23.23 -3.51 -16.66
N LYS A 97 -23.84 -3.58 -17.86
CA LYS A 97 -23.68 -2.55 -18.90
C LYS A 97 -24.21 -1.18 -18.43
N GLN A 98 -25.33 -1.13 -17.71
CA GLN A 98 -25.86 0.12 -17.12
C GLN A 98 -24.91 0.71 -16.06
N MET A 99 -24.15 -0.12 -15.36
CA MET A 99 -23.12 0.28 -14.40
C MET A 99 -21.77 0.61 -15.05
N GLY A 100 -21.67 0.56 -16.38
CA GLY A 100 -20.45 0.87 -17.13
C GLY A 100 -19.42 -0.27 -17.19
N TYR A 101 -19.80 -1.50 -16.82
CA TYR A 101 -18.91 -2.65 -16.96
C TYR A 101 -18.67 -2.97 -18.43
N TYR A 102 -17.45 -3.42 -18.74
CA TYR A 102 -17.14 -3.96 -20.05
C TYR A 102 -17.64 -5.40 -20.14
N VAL A 103 -18.51 -5.71 -21.08
CA VAL A 103 -18.96 -7.09 -21.36
C VAL A 103 -18.69 -7.39 -22.84
N PRO A 104 -17.79 -8.34 -23.17
CA PRO A 104 -17.44 -8.62 -24.56
C PRO A 104 -18.58 -9.32 -25.31
N ASP A 105 -18.63 -9.19 -26.64
CA ASP A 105 -19.70 -9.74 -27.48
C ASP A 105 -19.76 -11.28 -27.48
N ASN A 106 -18.64 -11.92 -27.18
CA ASN A 106 -18.57 -13.37 -27.01
C ASN A 106 -19.01 -13.85 -25.62
N TYR A 107 -19.38 -12.96 -24.69
CA TYR A 107 -19.90 -13.34 -23.37
C TYR A 107 -21.33 -13.89 -23.47
N LYS A 108 -21.51 -15.20 -23.26
CA LYS A 108 -22.79 -15.89 -23.49
C LYS A 108 -23.65 -16.10 -22.25
N GLU A 109 -23.08 -15.92 -21.07
CA GLU A 109 -23.80 -16.11 -19.82
C GLU A 109 -24.76 -14.94 -19.53
N LYS A 110 -25.88 -15.22 -18.87
CA LYS A 110 -26.91 -14.20 -18.56
C LYS A 110 -26.48 -13.21 -17.48
N THR A 111 -25.49 -13.59 -16.68
CA THR A 111 -24.99 -12.83 -15.53
C THR A 111 -23.48 -12.72 -15.56
N VAL A 112 -22.95 -11.66 -14.94
CA VAL A 112 -21.52 -11.46 -14.71
C VAL A 112 -21.22 -11.33 -13.22
N PRO A 113 -19.98 -11.59 -12.77
CA PRO A 113 -19.56 -11.25 -11.41
C PRO A 113 -19.73 -9.76 -11.10
N LYS A 114 -20.24 -9.45 -9.92
CA LYS A 114 -20.24 -8.10 -9.36
C LYS A 114 -18.90 -7.84 -8.67
N LEU A 115 -18.07 -7.01 -9.30
CA LEU A 115 -16.75 -6.63 -8.77
C LEU A 115 -16.88 -5.55 -7.67
N ASP A 116 -16.07 -5.64 -6.61
CA ASP A 116 -15.99 -4.65 -5.53
C ASP A 116 -14.69 -3.84 -5.61
N PHE A 117 -14.82 -2.54 -5.92
CA PHE A 117 -13.70 -1.61 -5.99
C PHE A 117 -13.65 -0.63 -4.81
N SER A 118 -14.51 -0.78 -3.81
CA SER A 118 -14.69 0.22 -2.75
C SER A 118 -13.41 0.46 -1.93
N THR A 119 -12.65 -0.58 -1.63
CA THR A 119 -11.34 -0.46 -0.96
C THR A 119 -10.27 0.06 -1.91
N VAL A 120 -10.27 -0.39 -3.17
CA VAL A 120 -9.33 0.07 -4.21
C VAL A 120 -9.44 1.59 -4.39
N ASP A 121 -10.65 2.13 -4.48
CA ASP A 121 -10.89 3.57 -4.64
C ASP A 121 -10.35 4.39 -3.46
N LYS A 122 -10.51 3.87 -2.23
CA LYS A 122 -9.99 4.51 -1.02
C LYS A 122 -8.45 4.50 -1.01
N MET A 123 -7.84 3.38 -1.37
CA MET A 123 -6.37 3.25 -1.44
C MET A 123 -5.78 4.14 -2.55
N LEU A 124 -6.38 4.14 -3.75
CA LEU A 124 -5.99 5.01 -4.86
C LEU A 124 -6.00 6.47 -4.42
N LYS A 125 -7.09 6.90 -3.76
CA LYS A 125 -7.20 8.26 -3.21
C LYS A 125 -6.09 8.54 -2.18
N ALA A 126 -5.91 7.66 -1.19
CA ALA A 126 -4.95 7.88 -0.11
C ALA A 126 -3.51 8.02 -0.65
N CYS A 127 -3.12 7.14 -1.58
CA CYS A 127 -1.82 7.21 -2.24
C CYS A 127 -1.71 8.46 -3.14
N TYR A 128 -2.75 8.78 -3.91
CA TYR A 128 -2.79 9.99 -4.75
C TYR A 128 -2.59 11.26 -3.93
N ASP A 129 -3.32 11.41 -2.82
CA ASP A 129 -3.26 12.58 -1.94
C ASP A 129 -1.88 12.74 -1.27
N LYS A 130 -1.15 11.63 -1.11
CA LYS A 130 0.23 11.67 -0.65
C LYS A 130 1.22 11.93 -1.77
N GLY A 131 0.87 11.72 -3.03
CA GLY A 131 1.82 11.73 -4.16
C GLY A 131 2.62 10.42 -4.24
N LEU A 132 2.06 9.32 -3.75
CA LEU A 132 2.61 7.97 -3.96
C LEU A 132 2.10 7.43 -5.29
N LYS A 133 2.99 6.79 -6.05
CA LYS A 133 2.61 5.94 -7.19
C LYS A 133 2.16 4.57 -6.70
N MET A 134 1.51 3.80 -7.56
CA MET A 134 0.97 2.49 -7.20
C MET A 134 1.22 1.44 -8.29
N ARG A 135 1.62 0.24 -7.88
CA ARG A 135 1.59 -0.96 -8.72
C ARG A 135 0.30 -1.71 -8.46
N GLY A 136 -0.44 -2.03 -9.52
CA GLY A 136 -1.59 -2.91 -9.43
C GLY A 136 -1.16 -4.38 -9.46
N HIS A 137 -1.68 -5.17 -8.53
CA HIS A 137 -1.29 -6.57 -8.32
C HIS A 137 -2.52 -7.37 -7.84
N THR A 138 -3.08 -8.31 -8.59
CA THR A 138 -2.75 -8.80 -9.95
C THR A 138 -4.05 -9.33 -10.61
N PHE A 139 -4.08 -9.49 -11.93
CA PHE A 139 -5.29 -9.98 -12.62
C PHE A 139 -5.41 -11.50 -12.69
N VAL A 140 -4.36 -12.19 -13.11
CA VAL A 140 -4.39 -13.64 -13.35
C VAL A 140 -3.40 -14.32 -12.43
N TRP A 141 -3.92 -15.07 -11.45
CA TRP A 141 -3.09 -15.82 -10.52
C TRP A 141 -3.75 -17.13 -10.09
N HIS A 142 -2.93 -18.17 -9.91
CA HIS A 142 -3.38 -19.52 -9.58
C HIS A 142 -3.82 -19.67 -8.11
N SER A 143 -3.27 -18.86 -7.20
CA SER A 143 -3.47 -18.99 -5.75
C SER A 143 -4.78 -18.35 -5.27
N GLN A 144 -4.86 -17.01 -5.32
CA GLN A 144 -5.96 -16.23 -4.74
C GLN A 144 -7.02 -15.85 -5.79
N THR A 145 -7.54 -16.85 -6.51
CA THR A 145 -8.71 -16.67 -7.39
C THR A 145 -9.81 -17.64 -6.97
N PRO A 146 -11.03 -17.16 -6.67
CA PRO A 146 -12.05 -18.01 -6.07
C PRO A 146 -12.56 -19.05 -7.07
N ASP A 147 -12.64 -20.32 -6.65
CA ASP A 147 -12.94 -21.45 -7.54
C ASP A 147 -14.29 -21.33 -8.27
N TRP A 148 -15.26 -20.62 -7.65
CA TRP A 148 -16.56 -20.37 -8.27
C TRP A 148 -16.45 -19.56 -9.58
N PHE A 149 -15.41 -18.74 -9.74
CA PHE A 149 -15.19 -17.94 -10.96
C PHE A 149 -14.85 -18.78 -12.19
N PHE A 150 -14.44 -20.03 -11.99
CA PHE A 150 -14.08 -20.98 -13.05
C PHE A 150 -15.21 -21.96 -13.40
N ARG A 151 -16.34 -21.88 -12.67
CA ARG A 151 -17.40 -22.88 -12.76
C ARG A 151 -18.66 -22.33 -13.39
N GLN A 152 -19.40 -23.22 -14.04
CA GLN A 152 -20.70 -22.94 -14.62
C GLN A 152 -21.65 -22.38 -13.55
N GLY A 153 -22.38 -21.32 -13.88
CA GLY A 153 -23.31 -20.67 -12.97
C GLY A 153 -22.67 -19.95 -11.78
N TYR A 154 -21.35 -19.73 -11.80
CA TYR A 154 -20.60 -19.09 -10.70
C TYR A 154 -20.83 -19.76 -9.34
N THR A 155 -20.84 -21.09 -9.31
CA THR A 155 -21.07 -21.86 -8.09
C THR A 155 -20.01 -22.94 -7.92
N LYS A 156 -19.63 -23.24 -6.67
CA LYS A 156 -18.68 -24.31 -6.35
C LYS A 156 -19.15 -25.70 -6.80
N TYR A 157 -20.45 -25.87 -7.07
CA TYR A 157 -21.04 -27.13 -7.52
C TYR A 157 -21.09 -27.30 -9.04
N GLY A 158 -20.81 -26.23 -9.80
CA GLY A 158 -20.83 -26.28 -11.27
C GLY A 158 -19.60 -26.99 -11.82
N ASN A 159 -19.71 -27.54 -13.03
CA ASN A 159 -18.54 -28.02 -13.76
C ASN A 159 -17.62 -26.85 -14.15
N TYR A 160 -16.35 -27.13 -14.41
CA TYR A 160 -15.47 -26.13 -15.01
C TYR A 160 -15.99 -25.69 -16.38
N VAL A 161 -15.88 -24.39 -16.65
CA VAL A 161 -16.31 -23.83 -17.95
C VAL A 161 -15.33 -24.19 -19.05
N SER A 162 -15.76 -24.03 -20.31
CA SER A 162 -14.89 -24.17 -21.46
C SER A 162 -13.82 -23.06 -21.51
N GLN A 163 -12.75 -23.28 -22.29
CA GLN A 163 -11.73 -22.25 -22.53
C GLN A 163 -12.32 -20.97 -23.15
N ALA A 164 -13.29 -21.11 -24.06
CA ALA A 164 -13.94 -19.96 -24.70
C ALA A 164 -14.77 -19.12 -23.71
N GLU A 165 -15.49 -19.78 -22.79
CA GLU A 165 -16.20 -19.09 -21.70
C GLU A 165 -15.22 -18.41 -20.73
N MET A 166 -14.12 -19.09 -20.39
CA MET A 166 -13.11 -18.52 -19.49
C MET A 166 -12.36 -17.34 -20.14
N ASP A 167 -12.11 -17.39 -21.44
CA ASP A 167 -11.52 -16.28 -22.18
C ASP A 167 -12.43 -15.04 -22.11
N ALA A 168 -13.74 -15.21 -22.27
CA ALA A 168 -14.72 -14.12 -22.16
C ALA A 168 -14.83 -13.58 -20.73
N ARG A 169 -14.79 -14.46 -19.71
CA ARG A 169 -14.75 -14.09 -18.28
C ARG A 169 -13.48 -13.32 -17.92
N MET A 170 -12.33 -13.76 -18.42
CA MET A 170 -11.04 -13.10 -18.20
C MET A 170 -11.00 -11.72 -18.87
N GLU A 171 -11.51 -11.62 -20.10
CA GLU A 171 -11.64 -10.34 -20.80
C GLU A 171 -12.56 -9.37 -20.05
N PHE A 172 -13.74 -9.83 -19.64
CA PHE A 172 -14.67 -9.08 -18.79
C PHE A 172 -13.98 -8.56 -17.53
N TYR A 173 -13.31 -9.44 -16.79
CA TYR A 173 -12.70 -9.12 -15.50
C TYR A 173 -11.57 -8.08 -15.65
N ILE A 174 -10.61 -8.34 -16.54
CA ILE A 174 -9.46 -7.45 -16.76
C ILE A 174 -9.93 -6.08 -17.24
N LYS A 175 -10.78 -6.05 -18.28
CA LYS A 175 -11.19 -4.77 -18.88
C LYS A 175 -12.12 -3.98 -17.98
N THR A 176 -13.05 -4.61 -17.27
CA THR A 176 -13.91 -3.91 -16.30
C THR A 176 -13.07 -3.28 -15.19
N TYR A 177 -12.12 -4.05 -14.63
CA TYR A 177 -11.26 -3.56 -13.56
C TYR A 177 -10.33 -2.42 -14.04
N MET A 178 -9.61 -2.62 -15.14
CA MET A 178 -8.76 -1.55 -15.68
C MET A 178 -9.55 -0.32 -16.08
N ASN A 179 -10.73 -0.46 -16.69
CA ASN A 179 -11.58 0.67 -17.03
C ASN A 179 -12.00 1.45 -15.77
N HIS A 180 -12.43 0.77 -14.72
CA HIS A 180 -12.79 1.40 -13.44
C HIS A 180 -11.62 2.25 -12.90
N VAL A 181 -10.43 1.67 -12.84
CA VAL A 181 -9.24 2.37 -12.33
C VAL A 181 -8.83 3.52 -13.24
N CYS A 182 -8.85 3.34 -14.57
CA CYS A 182 -8.46 4.38 -15.52
C CYS A 182 -9.44 5.56 -15.55
N GLN A 183 -10.73 5.32 -15.29
CA GLN A 183 -11.76 6.36 -15.21
C GLN A 183 -11.74 7.09 -13.86
N SER A 184 -11.18 6.47 -12.82
CA SER A 184 -10.99 7.12 -11.53
C SER A 184 -10.09 8.35 -11.65
N LYS A 185 -10.51 9.46 -11.06
CA LYS A 185 -9.69 10.69 -10.99
C LYS A 185 -8.35 10.49 -10.26
N TYR A 186 -8.21 9.42 -9.49
CA TYR A 186 -6.98 9.04 -8.79
C TYR A 186 -6.16 7.99 -9.55
N GLY A 187 -6.69 7.41 -10.63
CA GLY A 187 -6.07 6.30 -11.37
C GLY A 187 -4.70 6.62 -11.97
N SER A 188 -4.38 7.90 -12.16
CA SER A 188 -3.09 8.38 -12.69
C SER A 188 -1.85 8.04 -11.82
N ILE A 189 -2.05 7.50 -10.62
CA ILE A 189 -0.95 6.99 -9.79
C ILE A 189 -0.49 5.59 -10.21
N ILE A 190 -1.33 4.85 -10.93
CA ILE A 190 -0.96 3.51 -11.39
C ILE A 190 0.07 3.65 -12.49
N TYR A 191 1.24 3.05 -12.30
CA TYR A 191 2.34 3.05 -13.28
C TYR A 191 2.67 1.67 -13.81
N ALA A 192 2.22 0.61 -13.12
CA ALA A 192 2.44 -0.76 -13.54
C ALA A 192 1.28 -1.67 -13.13
N TRP A 193 1.06 -2.71 -13.92
CA TRP A 193 0.19 -3.84 -13.57
C TRP A 193 0.94 -5.16 -13.69
N ASP A 194 0.89 -5.97 -12.65
CA ASP A 194 1.21 -7.39 -12.73
C ASP A 194 0.01 -8.08 -13.38
N VAL A 195 0.08 -8.37 -14.68
CA VAL A 195 -1.04 -8.92 -15.44
C VAL A 195 -1.22 -10.40 -15.10
N VAL A 196 -0.12 -11.14 -15.09
CA VAL A 196 -0.07 -12.55 -14.74
C VAL A 196 0.99 -12.73 -13.66
N ASN A 197 0.61 -13.39 -12.56
CA ASN A 197 1.49 -13.70 -11.45
C ASN A 197 1.74 -15.21 -11.34
N GLU A 198 3.00 -15.60 -11.15
CA GLU A 198 3.42 -16.96 -10.77
C GLU A 198 2.84 -18.08 -11.65
N TYR A 199 2.83 -17.86 -12.96
CA TYR A 199 2.31 -18.87 -13.89
C TYR A 199 3.29 -20.04 -14.04
N LEU A 200 4.58 -19.76 -14.21
CA LEU A 200 5.61 -20.79 -14.38
C LEU A 200 5.86 -21.58 -13.08
N HIS A 201 5.62 -20.97 -11.93
CA HIS A 201 5.72 -21.63 -10.63
C HIS A 201 4.37 -22.04 -10.03
N ALA A 202 3.28 -22.05 -10.82
CA ALA A 202 2.00 -22.54 -10.36
C ALA A 202 2.11 -24.00 -9.88
N ASN A 203 1.72 -24.23 -8.63
CA ASN A 203 1.94 -25.52 -7.96
C ASN A 203 1.14 -26.70 -8.58
N SER A 204 1.41 -27.90 -8.08
CA SER A 204 0.84 -29.16 -8.56
C SER A 204 -0.64 -29.37 -8.21
N ASN A 205 -1.24 -28.54 -7.35
CA ASN A 205 -2.67 -28.62 -7.06
C ASN A 205 -3.41 -27.73 -8.06
N PRO A 206 -4.10 -28.31 -9.06
CA PRO A 206 -4.50 -27.55 -10.23
C PRO A 206 -5.54 -26.49 -9.85
N SER A 207 -5.15 -25.23 -10.01
CA SER A 207 -6.03 -24.07 -9.98
C SER A 207 -7.11 -24.16 -11.05
N GLY A 208 -8.15 -23.35 -10.97
CA GLY A 208 -9.18 -23.28 -12.03
C GLY A 208 -8.60 -22.96 -13.40
N TRP A 209 -7.54 -22.13 -13.46
CA TRP A 209 -6.79 -21.87 -14.70
C TRP A 209 -6.21 -23.15 -15.30
N GLN A 210 -5.48 -23.94 -14.50
CA GLN A 210 -4.89 -25.21 -14.94
C GLN A 210 -5.95 -26.26 -15.30
N LYS A 211 -7.11 -26.26 -14.64
CA LYS A 211 -8.21 -27.19 -14.96
C LYS A 211 -8.91 -26.86 -16.28
N ILE A 212 -8.98 -25.59 -16.65
CA ILE A 212 -9.64 -25.14 -17.90
C ILE A 212 -8.69 -25.18 -19.09
N TYR A 213 -7.48 -24.63 -18.92
CA TYR A 213 -6.51 -24.50 -20.01
C TYR A 213 -5.56 -25.69 -20.13
N GLY A 214 -5.48 -26.52 -19.09
CA GLY A 214 -4.51 -27.60 -18.96
C GLY A 214 -3.32 -27.20 -18.08
N GLY A 215 -2.75 -28.19 -17.39
CA GLY A 215 -1.45 -28.05 -16.73
C GLY A 215 -0.29 -28.13 -17.73
N ASN A 216 0.88 -27.61 -17.34
CA ASN A 216 2.15 -27.78 -18.08
C ASN A 216 2.16 -27.23 -19.52
N LEU A 217 1.44 -26.13 -19.80
CA LEU A 217 1.48 -25.47 -21.11
C LEU A 217 2.84 -24.81 -21.43
N GLY A 218 3.79 -24.84 -20.48
CA GLY A 218 5.11 -24.25 -20.60
C GLY A 218 5.06 -22.75 -20.89
N PRO A 219 6.12 -22.15 -21.46
CA PRO A 219 6.19 -20.72 -21.67
C PRO A 219 5.35 -20.22 -22.87
N ARG A 220 4.44 -21.02 -23.43
CA ARG A 220 3.63 -20.63 -24.61
C ARG A 220 2.13 -20.77 -24.35
N ALA A 221 1.69 -20.47 -23.12
CA ALA A 221 0.28 -20.53 -22.74
C ALA A 221 -0.56 -19.43 -23.41
N PRO A 222 -1.55 -19.77 -24.27
CA PRO A 222 -2.34 -18.77 -24.98
C PRO A 222 -3.15 -17.85 -24.07
N PHE A 223 -3.65 -18.35 -22.93
CA PHE A 223 -4.43 -17.54 -21.99
C PHE A 223 -3.59 -16.44 -21.32
N VAL A 224 -2.29 -16.68 -21.08
CA VAL A 224 -1.37 -15.66 -20.58
C VAL A 224 -1.25 -14.54 -21.61
N LYS A 225 -1.01 -14.87 -22.89
CA LYS A 225 -0.96 -13.86 -23.95
C LYS A 225 -2.26 -13.07 -24.07
N LYS A 226 -3.42 -13.73 -24.04
CA LYS A 226 -4.74 -13.07 -24.06
C LYS A 226 -4.91 -12.09 -22.89
N ALA A 227 -4.49 -12.45 -21.68
CA ALA A 227 -4.57 -11.55 -20.53
C ALA A 227 -3.80 -10.24 -20.77
N PHE A 228 -2.59 -10.32 -21.33
CA PHE A 228 -1.81 -9.14 -21.72
C PHE A 228 -2.46 -8.37 -22.88
N GLU A 229 -3.02 -9.04 -23.88
CA GLU A 229 -3.73 -8.38 -24.98
C GLU A 229 -4.92 -7.57 -24.46
N TYR A 230 -5.72 -8.13 -23.55
CA TYR A 230 -6.85 -7.44 -22.94
C TYR A 230 -6.42 -6.22 -22.12
N ALA A 231 -5.38 -6.38 -21.29
CA ALA A 231 -4.85 -5.28 -20.50
C ALA A 231 -4.25 -4.17 -21.39
N TYR A 232 -3.52 -4.54 -22.43
CA TYR A 232 -2.91 -3.59 -23.36
C TYR A 232 -3.96 -2.83 -24.17
N GLN A 233 -5.05 -3.49 -24.60
CA GLN A 233 -6.17 -2.83 -25.27
C GLN A 233 -6.81 -1.74 -24.39
N CYS A 234 -6.92 -1.96 -23.07
CA CYS A 234 -7.34 -0.89 -22.15
C CYS A 234 -6.35 0.27 -22.15
N LEU A 235 -5.05 0.00 -22.07
CA LEU A 235 -4.04 1.06 -22.13
C LEU A 235 -4.08 1.85 -23.45
N GLU A 236 -4.30 1.18 -24.57
CA GLU A 236 -4.47 1.86 -25.87
C GLU A 236 -5.71 2.75 -25.89
N TYR A 237 -6.84 2.22 -25.43
CA TYR A 237 -8.10 2.94 -25.36
C TYR A 237 -7.97 4.25 -24.55
N TYR A 238 -7.30 4.20 -23.40
CA TYR A 238 -7.06 5.37 -22.55
C TYR A 238 -5.80 6.16 -22.90
N LYS A 239 -5.05 5.78 -23.94
CA LYS A 239 -3.79 6.41 -24.38
C LYS A 239 -2.74 6.46 -23.25
N LEU A 240 -2.58 5.35 -22.55
CA LEU A 240 -1.69 5.17 -21.40
C LEU A 240 -0.48 4.26 -21.69
N THR A 241 -0.30 3.80 -22.94
CA THR A 241 0.77 2.86 -23.34
C THR A 241 2.20 3.39 -23.13
N ASN A 242 2.37 4.70 -22.95
CA ASN A 242 3.65 5.34 -22.62
C ASN A 242 3.76 5.80 -21.15
N LYS A 243 2.78 5.45 -20.30
CA LYS A 243 2.68 5.87 -18.90
C LYS A 243 2.52 4.70 -17.93
N VAL A 244 1.93 3.60 -18.39
CA VAL A 244 1.63 2.42 -17.59
C VAL A 244 2.22 1.19 -18.28
N HIS A 245 2.99 0.40 -17.54
CA HIS A 245 3.70 -0.76 -18.07
C HIS A 245 3.07 -2.06 -17.55
N LEU A 246 3.01 -3.09 -18.41
CA LEU A 246 2.43 -4.39 -18.07
C LEU A 246 3.55 -5.40 -17.81
N PHE A 247 3.44 -6.15 -16.72
CA PHE A 247 4.48 -7.08 -16.26
C PHE A 247 3.98 -8.51 -16.12
N TYR A 248 4.89 -9.43 -16.42
CA TYR A 248 4.86 -10.79 -15.88
C TYR A 248 5.60 -10.80 -14.55
N ASN A 249 4.95 -11.16 -13.45
CA ASN A 249 5.55 -11.17 -12.11
C ASN A 249 5.68 -12.61 -11.59
N ASP A 250 6.83 -12.97 -11.00
CA ASP A 250 7.05 -14.32 -10.49
C ASP A 250 8.18 -14.38 -9.45
N TYR A 251 8.14 -15.40 -8.57
CA TYR A 251 9.25 -15.75 -7.69
C TYR A 251 10.23 -16.68 -8.38
N ASN A 252 11.41 -16.90 -7.77
CA ASN A 252 12.43 -17.82 -8.27
C ASN A 252 12.80 -17.66 -9.75
N THR A 253 12.60 -16.47 -10.34
CA THR A 253 12.90 -16.22 -11.76
C THR A 253 14.37 -16.44 -12.12
N TYR A 254 15.25 -16.41 -11.12
CA TYR A 254 16.65 -16.80 -11.27
C TYR A 254 16.88 -18.28 -11.55
N MET A 255 15.90 -19.15 -11.26
CA MET A 255 15.92 -20.58 -11.60
C MET A 255 15.38 -20.85 -13.01
N GLU A 256 14.48 -20.01 -13.51
CA GLU A 256 13.70 -20.25 -14.74
C GLU A 256 13.94 -19.18 -15.82
N VAL A 257 15.16 -18.62 -15.89
CA VAL A 257 15.49 -17.49 -16.78
C VAL A 257 15.08 -17.73 -18.24
N LYS A 258 15.33 -18.95 -18.76
CA LYS A 258 15.01 -19.29 -20.16
C LYS A 258 13.50 -19.34 -20.41
N ASP A 259 12.74 -19.88 -19.48
CA ASP A 259 11.29 -20.03 -19.61
C ASP A 259 10.58 -18.69 -19.42
N VAL A 260 11.03 -17.87 -18.47
CA VAL A 260 10.55 -16.49 -18.31
C VAL A 260 10.81 -15.67 -19.57
N ILE A 261 12.02 -15.74 -20.15
CA ILE A 261 12.33 -15.06 -21.42
C ILE A 261 11.42 -15.56 -22.53
N SER A 262 11.27 -16.88 -22.66
CA SER A 262 10.44 -17.49 -23.70
C SER A 262 8.97 -17.09 -23.59
N LEU A 263 8.46 -16.96 -22.35
CA LEU A 263 7.10 -16.52 -22.08
C LEU A 263 6.89 -15.06 -22.46
N VAL A 264 7.78 -14.16 -22.03
CA VAL A 264 7.68 -12.74 -22.35
C VAL A 264 7.84 -12.50 -23.86
N ASP A 265 8.77 -13.19 -24.53
CA ASP A 265 8.93 -13.15 -25.98
C ASP A 265 7.67 -13.67 -26.69
N TYR A 266 7.06 -14.76 -26.19
CA TYR A 266 5.81 -15.29 -26.72
C TYR A 266 4.64 -14.30 -26.56
N VAL A 267 4.49 -13.69 -25.39
CA VAL A 267 3.48 -12.65 -25.14
C VAL A 267 3.69 -11.47 -26.09
N ASN A 268 4.94 -11.06 -26.33
CA ASN A 268 5.30 -9.98 -27.23
C ASN A 268 5.34 -10.37 -28.72
N SER A 269 5.03 -11.61 -29.07
CA SER A 269 5.02 -12.03 -30.47
C SER A 269 3.95 -11.27 -31.26
N GLY A 270 4.37 -10.56 -32.31
CA GLY A 270 3.52 -9.72 -33.15
C GLY A 270 3.46 -8.25 -32.69
N LYS A 271 3.30 -7.99 -31.39
CA LYS A 271 3.28 -6.63 -30.81
C LYS A 271 3.87 -6.64 -29.40
N LYS A 272 4.73 -5.66 -29.09
CA LYS A 272 5.25 -5.47 -27.73
C LYS A 272 4.14 -4.96 -26.81
N ILE A 273 3.60 -5.85 -25.99
CA ILE A 273 2.49 -5.58 -25.06
C ILE A 273 2.87 -5.80 -23.58
N CYS A 274 3.89 -6.62 -23.32
CA CYS A 274 4.53 -6.79 -22.02
C CYS A 274 5.84 -5.98 -21.99
N ALA A 275 5.99 -5.13 -20.97
CA ALA A 275 7.18 -4.30 -20.79
C ALA A 275 8.39 -5.13 -20.31
N GLY A 276 8.13 -6.15 -19.49
CA GLY A 276 9.17 -7.05 -19.00
C GLY A 276 8.78 -7.86 -17.76
N VAL A 277 9.73 -7.99 -16.83
CA VAL A 277 9.68 -8.99 -15.74
C VAL A 277 9.66 -8.31 -14.36
N GLY A 278 8.68 -8.65 -13.55
CA GLY A 278 8.68 -8.45 -12.11
C GLY A 278 9.38 -9.63 -11.43
N MET A 279 10.49 -9.35 -10.74
CA MET A 279 11.21 -10.33 -9.93
C MET A 279 10.78 -10.17 -8.47
N GLN A 280 9.90 -11.06 -7.98
CA GLN A 280 9.39 -10.98 -6.60
C GLN A 280 10.54 -10.86 -5.61
N SER A 281 11.54 -11.73 -5.72
CA SER A 281 12.74 -11.68 -4.87
C SER A 281 12.42 -11.91 -3.39
N HIS A 282 11.64 -12.94 -3.10
CA HIS A 282 11.59 -13.57 -1.80
C HIS A 282 12.84 -14.44 -1.60
N LEU A 283 13.82 -13.93 -0.87
CA LEU A 283 15.17 -14.51 -0.81
C LEU A 283 15.53 -15.04 0.58
N SER A 284 16.68 -15.69 0.65
CA SER A 284 17.37 -16.07 1.88
C SER A 284 18.88 -16.04 1.65
N SER A 285 19.67 -15.70 2.67
CA SER A 285 21.13 -15.83 2.61
C SER A 285 21.61 -17.28 2.36
N ASN A 286 20.74 -18.27 2.57
CA ASN A 286 21.01 -19.66 2.22
C ASN A 286 20.91 -19.90 0.69
N PHE A 287 19.94 -19.28 0.02
CA PHE A 287 19.72 -19.42 -1.41
C PHE A 287 18.73 -18.34 -1.92
N PRO A 288 18.95 -17.76 -3.11
CA PRO A 288 20.07 -17.96 -4.04
C PRO A 288 21.35 -17.23 -3.61
N SER A 289 22.49 -17.57 -4.23
CA SER A 289 23.68 -16.71 -4.12
C SER A 289 23.46 -15.38 -4.84
N VAL A 290 24.15 -14.33 -4.38
CA VAL A 290 24.08 -12.98 -4.98
C VAL A 290 24.44 -13.01 -6.47
N ASP A 291 25.47 -13.77 -6.85
CA ASP A 291 25.90 -13.88 -8.24
C ASP A 291 24.87 -14.61 -9.10
N TYR A 292 24.21 -15.64 -8.58
CA TYR A 292 23.16 -16.35 -9.31
C TYR A 292 21.97 -15.44 -9.60
N TYR A 293 21.53 -14.68 -8.59
CA TYR A 293 20.52 -13.64 -8.75
C TYR A 293 20.94 -12.58 -9.78
N LYS A 294 22.19 -12.08 -9.69
CA LYS A 294 22.75 -11.07 -10.61
C LYS A 294 22.76 -11.55 -12.06
N GLN A 295 23.08 -12.83 -12.31
CA GLN A 295 23.10 -13.40 -13.65
C GLN A 295 21.70 -13.40 -14.28
N ALA A 296 20.67 -13.78 -13.51
CA ALA A 296 19.29 -13.73 -13.97
C ALA A 296 18.83 -12.30 -14.28
N LEU A 297 19.10 -11.36 -13.38
CA LEU A 297 18.81 -9.94 -13.58
C LEU A 297 19.47 -9.40 -14.86
N LYS A 298 20.75 -9.72 -15.09
CA LYS A 298 21.47 -9.35 -16.32
C LYS A 298 20.83 -9.97 -17.57
N ALA A 299 20.43 -11.23 -17.51
CA ALA A 299 19.81 -11.91 -18.64
C ALA A 299 18.50 -11.22 -19.07
N PHE A 300 17.64 -10.85 -18.12
CA PHE A 300 16.42 -10.10 -18.41
C PHE A 300 16.71 -8.69 -18.96
N CYS A 301 17.67 -7.97 -18.36
CA CYS A 301 18.08 -6.65 -18.87
C CYS A 301 18.65 -6.72 -20.29
N ASN A 302 19.49 -7.72 -20.60
CA ASN A 302 20.10 -7.91 -21.92
C ASN A 302 19.09 -8.25 -23.01
N LYS A 303 17.92 -8.79 -22.63
CA LYS A 303 16.79 -8.98 -23.56
C LYS A 303 16.06 -7.68 -23.90
N GLY A 304 16.43 -6.55 -23.28
CA GLY A 304 15.77 -5.26 -23.46
C GLY A 304 14.45 -5.13 -22.69
N TYR A 305 14.22 -6.01 -21.71
CA TYR A 305 13.07 -5.93 -20.83
C TYR A 305 13.28 -4.82 -19.80
N GLU A 306 12.18 -4.18 -19.41
CA GLU A 306 12.14 -3.50 -18.13
C GLU A 306 12.09 -4.55 -17.02
N VAL A 307 12.91 -4.37 -15.99
CA VAL A 307 12.90 -5.22 -14.80
C VAL A 307 12.48 -4.40 -13.58
N GLN A 308 11.57 -4.96 -12.79
CA GLN A 308 11.20 -4.42 -11.49
C GLN A 308 11.49 -5.47 -10.43
N VAL A 309 12.15 -5.10 -9.34
CA VAL A 309 12.25 -5.94 -8.13
C VAL A 309 11.01 -5.63 -7.29
N THR A 310 10.09 -6.58 -7.19
CA THR A 310 8.68 -6.30 -6.88
C THR A 310 8.26 -6.62 -5.44
N GLU A 311 8.93 -7.56 -4.78
CA GLU A 311 8.50 -8.12 -3.49
C GLU A 311 9.70 -8.47 -2.58
N LEU A 312 10.72 -7.62 -2.57
CA LEU A 312 11.99 -7.91 -1.90
C LEU A 312 11.81 -8.10 -0.39
N ASP A 313 12.06 -9.32 0.06
CA ASP A 313 12.30 -9.67 1.45
C ASP A 313 13.40 -10.74 1.49
N ALA A 314 14.27 -10.73 2.51
CA ALA A 314 15.39 -11.65 2.56
C ALA A 314 15.69 -12.10 3.98
N ALA A 315 15.50 -13.39 4.25
CA ALA A 315 15.87 -14.00 5.52
C ALA A 315 17.39 -14.15 5.66
N GLY A 316 17.88 -14.17 6.89
CA GLY A 316 19.27 -14.52 7.19
C GLY A 316 19.39 -15.35 8.46
N LYS A 317 20.56 -15.96 8.67
CA LYS A 317 20.85 -16.76 9.87
C LYS A 317 20.85 -15.92 11.15
N ASN A 318 21.20 -14.64 11.01
CA ASN A 318 21.15 -13.60 12.03
C ASN A 318 21.16 -12.23 11.34
N ASP A 319 21.02 -11.13 12.11
CA ASP A 319 20.94 -9.77 11.56
C ASP A 319 22.20 -9.36 10.75
N THR A 320 23.40 -9.84 11.10
CA THR A 320 24.64 -9.54 10.38
C THR A 320 24.69 -10.27 9.03
N ASP A 321 24.36 -11.56 9.03
CA ASP A 321 24.31 -12.38 7.82
C ASP A 321 23.26 -11.85 6.83
N GLN A 322 22.08 -11.48 7.34
CA GLN A 322 21.04 -10.82 6.56
C GLN A 322 21.53 -9.49 5.99
N ALA A 323 22.21 -8.66 6.79
CA ALA A 323 22.72 -7.38 6.32
C ALA A 323 23.74 -7.53 5.18
N ASN A 324 24.67 -8.48 5.30
CA ASN A 324 25.64 -8.79 4.24
C ASN A 324 24.95 -9.26 2.96
N TYR A 325 23.91 -10.08 3.10
CA TYR A 325 23.15 -10.56 1.94
C TYR A 325 22.37 -9.44 1.24
N TYR A 326 21.66 -8.59 2.00
CA TYR A 326 21.00 -7.40 1.46
C TYR A 326 21.98 -6.45 0.76
N TYR A 327 23.16 -6.21 1.36
CA TYR A 327 24.22 -5.43 0.70
C TYR A 327 24.58 -6.02 -0.66
N GLY A 328 24.83 -7.34 -0.72
CA GLY A 328 25.20 -8.03 -1.96
C GLY A 328 24.10 -7.96 -3.03
N ILE A 329 22.85 -8.21 -2.66
CA ILE A 329 21.69 -8.12 -3.58
C ILE A 329 21.53 -6.70 -4.11
N MET A 330 21.52 -5.68 -3.25
CA MET A 330 21.38 -4.29 -3.69
C MET A 330 22.57 -3.85 -4.55
N LYS A 331 23.79 -4.26 -4.20
CA LYS A 331 24.98 -4.01 -5.02
C LYS A 331 24.87 -4.65 -6.40
N ALA A 332 24.36 -5.89 -6.48
CA ALA A 332 24.11 -6.56 -7.75
C ALA A 332 23.09 -5.81 -8.62
N ILE A 333 21.98 -5.36 -8.04
CA ILE A 333 20.95 -4.57 -8.73
C ILE A 333 21.55 -3.26 -9.25
N LEU A 334 22.26 -2.53 -8.40
CA LEU A 334 22.90 -1.26 -8.73
C LEU A 334 23.98 -1.38 -9.82
N ASP A 335 24.79 -2.44 -9.77
CA ASP A 335 25.79 -2.74 -10.81
C ASP A 335 25.11 -3.02 -12.17
N CYS A 336 24.01 -3.77 -12.17
CA CYS A 336 23.23 -4.02 -13.40
C CYS A 336 22.62 -2.73 -13.95
N LYS A 337 22.06 -1.87 -13.09
CA LYS A 337 21.55 -0.55 -13.49
C LYS A 337 22.67 0.34 -14.06
N LYS A 338 23.85 0.34 -13.42
CA LYS A 338 25.03 1.11 -13.86
C LYS A 338 25.58 0.63 -15.21
N ALA A 339 25.46 -0.66 -15.47
CA ALA A 339 25.81 -1.28 -16.75
C ALA A 339 24.77 -1.02 -17.87
N GLY A 340 23.74 -0.21 -17.61
CA GLY A 340 22.72 0.16 -18.60
C GLY A 340 21.45 -0.70 -18.57
N GLY A 341 21.29 -1.60 -17.59
CA GLY A 341 20.07 -2.37 -17.44
C GLY A 341 18.85 -1.49 -17.13
N ASN A 342 17.71 -1.75 -17.80
CA ASN A 342 16.47 -1.03 -17.56
C ASN A 342 15.77 -1.55 -16.29
N ILE A 343 16.27 -1.14 -15.13
CA ILE A 343 15.68 -1.47 -13.82
C ILE A 343 14.97 -0.22 -13.30
N SER A 344 13.65 -0.26 -13.19
CA SER A 344 12.82 0.92 -12.86
C SER A 344 12.29 0.95 -11.43
N ALA A 345 12.22 -0.21 -10.75
CA ALA A 345 11.67 -0.27 -9.40
C ALA A 345 12.43 -1.24 -8.48
N VAL A 346 12.49 -0.88 -7.20
CA VAL A 346 12.80 -1.78 -6.08
C VAL A 346 11.75 -1.58 -5.00
N VAL A 347 11.05 -2.67 -4.67
CA VAL A 347 9.94 -2.68 -3.72
C VAL A 347 10.21 -3.72 -2.64
N TRP A 348 10.13 -3.31 -1.37
CA TRP A 348 10.21 -4.23 -0.23
C TRP A 348 8.84 -4.76 0.15
N TRP A 349 8.71 -6.06 0.44
CA TRP A 349 7.42 -6.68 0.74
C TRP A 349 6.98 -6.53 2.20
N GLY A 350 6.85 -5.27 2.63
CA GLY A 350 6.36 -4.88 3.96
C GLY A 350 7.15 -3.72 4.57
N LEU A 351 6.53 -3.05 5.56
CA LEU A 351 7.18 -1.96 6.30
C LEU A 351 8.17 -2.46 7.36
N ALA A 352 7.86 -3.57 8.03
CA ALA A 352 8.67 -4.11 9.11
C ALA A 352 8.38 -5.59 9.39
N ASP A 353 9.32 -6.26 10.08
CA ASP A 353 9.25 -7.70 10.39
C ASP A 353 7.97 -8.10 11.13
N ASP A 354 7.45 -7.25 12.01
CA ASP A 354 6.27 -7.52 12.84
C ASP A 354 4.96 -7.61 12.04
N THR A 355 4.90 -7.03 10.85
CA THR A 355 3.76 -7.12 9.93
C THR A 355 4.03 -7.98 8.69
N SER A 356 5.22 -8.57 8.57
CA SER A 356 5.58 -9.41 7.42
C SER A 356 4.82 -10.74 7.39
N TRP A 357 4.43 -11.18 6.19
CA TRP A 357 3.93 -12.55 5.97
C TRP A 357 4.95 -13.64 6.36
N ARG A 358 6.25 -13.30 6.34
CA ARG A 358 7.39 -14.13 6.75
C ARG A 358 7.97 -13.68 8.11
N ARG A 359 7.15 -13.09 9.01
CA ARG A 359 7.58 -12.50 10.30
C ARG A 359 8.55 -13.35 11.13
N ASN A 360 8.40 -14.67 11.12
CA ASN A 360 9.26 -15.58 11.89
C ASN A 360 10.71 -15.61 11.38
N GLU A 361 10.93 -15.27 10.11
CA GLU A 361 12.24 -15.17 9.48
C GLU A 361 12.83 -13.76 9.57
N ARG A 362 12.05 -12.79 10.08
CA ARG A 362 12.42 -11.38 10.25
C ARG A 362 13.12 -10.82 8.98
N PRO A 363 12.46 -10.81 7.81
CA PRO A 363 13.15 -10.68 6.53
C PRO A 363 13.31 -9.24 6.03
N LEU A 364 12.81 -8.22 6.73
CA LEU A 364 12.73 -6.83 6.27
C LEU A 364 13.81 -5.93 6.88
N LEU A 365 13.84 -4.66 6.44
CA LEU A 365 14.85 -3.68 6.86
C LEU A 365 14.58 -3.06 8.24
N TYR A 366 13.36 -3.20 8.74
CA TYR A 366 12.92 -2.70 10.03
C TYR A 366 12.38 -3.84 10.87
N SER A 367 12.64 -3.84 12.18
CA SER A 367 12.08 -4.85 13.09
C SER A 367 10.63 -4.53 13.48
N ARG A 368 10.32 -3.24 13.57
CA ARG A 368 9.01 -2.61 13.74
C ARG A 368 9.08 -1.20 13.18
N ASP A 369 7.94 -0.52 13.03
CA ASP A 369 7.88 0.85 12.50
C ASP A 369 8.98 1.76 13.09
N GLY A 370 9.82 2.31 12.21
CA GLY A 370 10.89 3.26 12.56
C GLY A 370 12.14 2.65 13.21
N VAL A 371 12.15 1.35 13.54
CA VAL A 371 13.31 0.69 14.17
C VAL A 371 14.14 -0.05 13.13
N LYS A 372 15.16 0.64 12.62
CA LYS A 372 16.09 0.16 11.59
C LYS A 372 16.92 -1.03 12.09
N LYS A 373 17.07 -2.05 11.24
CA LYS A 373 17.99 -3.18 11.45
C LYS A 373 19.35 -2.92 10.78
N PRO A 374 20.40 -3.71 11.09
CA PRO A 374 21.68 -3.63 10.37
C PRO A 374 21.53 -3.71 8.84
N ALA A 375 20.55 -4.49 8.35
CA ALA A 375 20.21 -4.60 6.94
C ALA A 375 19.84 -3.25 6.29
N TYR A 376 19.17 -2.35 7.01
CA TYR A 376 18.86 -1.01 6.48
C TYR A 376 20.12 -0.23 6.13
N ASN A 377 21.11 -0.21 7.04
CA ASN A 377 22.37 0.48 6.81
C ASN A 377 23.18 -0.18 5.70
N ALA A 378 23.16 -1.52 5.62
CA ALA A 378 23.81 -2.28 4.56
C ALA A 378 23.21 -1.98 3.17
N VAL A 379 21.89 -1.83 3.07
CA VAL A 379 21.21 -1.37 1.85
C VAL A 379 21.66 0.03 1.47
N LEU A 380 21.76 0.98 2.41
CA LEU A 380 22.27 2.32 2.08
C LEU A 380 23.76 2.29 1.68
N GLN A 381 24.58 1.48 2.36
CA GLN A 381 26.01 1.35 2.06
C GLN A 381 26.25 0.85 0.63
N ALA A 382 25.47 -0.13 0.17
CA ALA A 382 25.58 -0.68 -1.19
C ALA A 382 25.45 0.40 -2.28
N PHE A 383 24.62 1.42 -2.05
CA PHE A 383 24.45 2.56 -2.95
C PHE A 383 25.72 3.39 -3.10
N PHE A 384 26.30 3.81 -1.98
CA PHE A 384 27.49 4.64 -1.99
C PHE A 384 28.71 3.88 -2.50
N ASP A 385 28.85 2.62 -2.12
CA ASP A 385 29.94 1.75 -2.61
C ASP A 385 29.75 1.39 -4.10
N ALA A 386 28.56 1.54 -4.67
CA ALA A 386 28.33 1.50 -6.12
C ALA A 386 28.69 2.79 -6.85
N GLY A 387 29.14 3.82 -6.12
CA GLY A 387 29.57 5.10 -6.67
C GLY A 387 28.42 5.95 -7.19
N TYR A 388 27.19 5.71 -6.70
CA TYR A 388 26.10 6.63 -6.91
C TYR A 388 26.16 7.77 -5.91
N THR A 389 25.54 8.89 -6.26
CA THR A 389 25.41 10.06 -5.41
C THR A 389 23.93 10.28 -5.10
N MET A 390 23.64 10.63 -3.85
CA MET A 390 22.29 11.06 -3.49
C MET A 390 21.89 12.27 -4.33
N GLY A 391 20.61 12.43 -4.59
CA GLY A 391 20.10 13.74 -4.95
C GLY A 391 18.69 13.97 -4.42
N GLY A 392 18.12 15.11 -4.75
CA GLY A 392 16.87 15.58 -4.16
C GLY A 392 15.70 14.60 -4.36
N ASN A 393 14.71 14.69 -3.48
CA ASN A 393 13.50 13.86 -3.54
C ASN A 393 12.77 14.06 -4.89
N ASN A 394 13.01 13.17 -5.87
CA ASN A 394 12.23 13.10 -7.09
C ASN A 394 10.87 12.46 -6.80
N ARG A 395 10.01 13.23 -6.12
CA ARG A 395 8.59 12.90 -6.03
C ARG A 395 7.86 13.67 -7.13
N PRO A 396 7.33 13.00 -8.17
CA PRO A 396 6.49 13.70 -9.13
C PRO A 396 5.28 14.25 -8.40
N SER A 397 5.05 15.57 -8.50
CA SER A 397 3.80 16.17 -8.05
C SER A 397 2.67 15.62 -8.93
N ASN A 398 1.69 14.93 -8.35
CA ASN A 398 0.50 14.54 -9.11
C ASN A 398 -0.25 15.82 -9.52
N PRO A 399 -0.59 16.00 -10.81
CA PRO A 399 -1.37 17.16 -11.24
C PRO A 399 -2.73 17.13 -10.54
N GLN A 400 -3.03 18.17 -9.74
CA GLN A 400 -4.37 18.38 -9.18
C GLN A 400 -5.38 18.53 -10.33
N PRO A 401 -6.58 17.93 -10.27
CA PRO A 401 -7.61 18.16 -11.27
C PRO A 401 -8.04 19.62 -11.25
N SER A 402 -7.97 20.28 -12.41
CA SER A 402 -8.55 21.61 -12.63
C SER A 402 -10.06 21.50 -12.70
N ASN A 403 -10.77 21.98 -11.67
CA ASN A 403 -12.21 22.24 -11.78
C ASN A 403 -12.42 23.65 -12.38
N PRO A 404 -13.35 23.85 -13.34
CA PRO A 404 -13.71 25.19 -13.79
C PRO A 404 -14.32 25.96 -12.62
N LYS A 405 -13.72 27.10 -12.28
CA LYS A 405 -14.19 28.03 -11.26
C LYS A 405 -15.34 28.87 -11.85
N PRO A 406 -16.54 28.93 -11.23
CA PRO A 406 -17.44 30.06 -11.46
C PRO A 406 -16.85 31.28 -10.76
N SER A 407 -16.64 32.34 -11.53
CA SER A 407 -16.08 33.63 -11.13
C SER A 407 -16.96 34.38 -10.13
N ASN A 408 -16.37 34.86 -9.03
CA ASN A 408 -16.55 36.24 -8.57
C ASN A 408 -15.45 36.66 -7.57
N PRO A 409 -15.24 37.96 -7.33
CA PRO A 409 -13.90 38.55 -7.29
C PRO A 409 -13.26 38.49 -5.92
N GLN A 410 -11.93 38.49 -5.93
CA GLN A 410 -11.08 38.62 -4.76
C GLN A 410 -11.24 40.02 -4.14
N PRO A 411 -11.12 40.12 -2.81
CA PRO A 411 -10.32 41.19 -2.25
C PRO A 411 -9.10 40.65 -1.49
N SER A 412 -8.10 41.52 -1.44
CA SER A 412 -6.75 41.43 -0.92
C SER A 412 -6.58 40.87 0.50
N THR A 413 -5.42 40.25 0.71
CA THR A 413 -4.83 39.86 2.01
C THR A 413 -4.79 41.01 3.02
N PRO A 414 -4.89 40.66 4.32
CA PRO A 414 -3.88 41.11 5.28
C PRO A 414 -3.26 39.95 6.08
N GLN A 415 -1.95 40.04 6.31
CA GLN A 415 -1.26 39.31 7.38
C GLN A 415 -1.71 39.83 8.74
N THR A 416 -2.03 38.93 9.69
CA THR A 416 -1.74 39.08 11.14
C THR A 416 -1.84 37.71 11.82
N GLY A 417 -0.90 37.42 12.72
CA GLY A 417 -1.01 36.27 13.62
C GLY A 417 -1.97 36.56 14.78
N GLU A 418 -2.77 35.57 15.18
CA GLU A 418 -3.56 35.60 16.42
C GLU A 418 -3.82 34.17 16.94
N THR A 419 -3.69 34.01 18.26
CA THR A 419 -3.87 32.79 19.05
C THR A 419 -5.36 32.45 19.21
N LYS A 420 -5.76 31.20 18.90
CA LYS A 420 -7.15 30.73 19.04
C LYS A 420 -7.50 30.45 20.51
N GLY A 421 -8.57 31.06 21.03
CA GLY A 421 -9.00 30.98 22.44
C GLY A 421 -9.69 29.67 22.83
N ASN A 422 -9.27 29.08 23.96
CA ASN A 422 -9.78 27.81 24.52
C ASN A 422 -10.69 28.05 25.75
N VAL A 423 -11.82 27.34 25.84
CA VAL A 423 -12.69 27.31 27.03
C VAL A 423 -12.21 26.24 27.99
N ARG A 424 -12.13 26.55 29.29
CA ARG A 424 -11.73 25.60 30.34
C ARG A 424 -12.89 25.34 31.31
N LEU A 425 -13.38 24.10 31.32
CA LEU A 425 -14.34 23.60 32.30
C LEU A 425 -13.61 22.88 33.44
N GLN A 426 -14.24 22.78 34.62
CA GLN A 426 -13.67 22.06 35.76
C GLN A 426 -13.69 20.55 35.53
N ASP A 427 -12.70 19.84 36.06
CA ASP A 427 -12.69 18.37 36.05
C ASP A 427 -13.91 17.84 36.82
N GLY A 428 -14.60 16.83 36.28
CA GLY A 428 -15.83 16.33 36.89
C GLY A 428 -16.70 15.52 35.95
N TRP A 429 -17.78 14.94 36.49
CA TRP A 429 -18.78 14.21 35.71
C TRP A 429 -19.80 15.17 35.09
N TYR A 430 -20.07 14.99 33.80
CA TYR A 430 -21.05 15.78 33.04
C TYR A 430 -21.98 14.88 32.22
N TYR A 431 -23.19 15.39 32.00
CA TYR A 431 -24.01 15.04 30.85
C TYR A 431 -23.71 16.04 29.72
N ILE A 432 -23.48 15.54 28.50
CA ILE A 432 -23.12 16.38 27.34
C ILE A 432 -24.32 16.44 26.40
N LYS A 433 -25.02 17.57 26.38
CA LYS A 433 -26.29 17.76 25.64
C LYS A 433 -26.04 18.48 24.32
N ASN A 434 -26.53 17.91 23.21
CA ASN A 434 -26.48 18.57 21.91
C ASN A 434 -27.55 19.67 21.80
N VAL A 435 -27.18 20.84 21.27
CA VAL A 435 -28.07 22.00 21.17
C VAL A 435 -29.19 21.78 20.14
N ASN A 436 -28.91 21.13 19.00
CA ASN A 436 -29.91 20.92 17.95
C ASN A 436 -31.01 19.91 18.32
N SER A 437 -30.61 18.78 18.91
CA SER A 437 -31.52 17.67 19.21
C SER A 437 -32.09 17.72 20.63
N GLN A 438 -31.49 18.50 21.53
CA GLN A 438 -31.78 18.50 22.96
C GLN A 438 -31.58 17.12 23.63
N LYS A 439 -30.77 16.26 23.02
CA LYS A 439 -30.44 14.90 23.48
C LYS A 439 -28.99 14.82 23.95
N TYR A 440 -28.67 13.76 24.68
CA TYR A 440 -27.39 13.58 25.34
C TYR A 440 -26.49 12.61 24.59
N LEU A 441 -25.19 12.89 24.58
CA LEU A 441 -24.17 11.97 24.10
C LEU A 441 -24.20 10.70 24.95
N GLN A 442 -24.39 9.55 24.31
CA GLN A 442 -24.54 8.27 24.98
C GLN A 442 -23.78 7.15 24.27
N VAL A 443 -23.37 6.14 25.03
CA VAL A 443 -22.85 4.89 24.46
C VAL A 443 -24.02 3.98 24.07
N ALA A 444 -24.03 3.52 22.82
CA ALA A 444 -25.09 2.71 22.25
C ALA A 444 -25.36 1.44 23.08
N GLY A 445 -26.60 1.28 23.51
CA GLY A 445 -27.04 0.17 24.35
C GLY A 445 -26.50 0.18 25.78
N ASN A 446 -25.86 1.27 26.24
CA ASN A 446 -25.31 1.40 27.60
C ASN A 446 -24.30 0.28 27.96
N ARG A 447 -23.49 -0.17 27.00
CA ARG A 447 -22.53 -1.27 27.15
C ARG A 447 -21.08 -0.78 27.20
N GLY A 448 -20.37 -1.09 28.27
CA GLY A 448 -18.94 -0.79 28.43
C GLY A 448 -18.05 -1.81 27.72
N VAL A 449 -17.96 -1.71 26.39
CA VAL A 449 -17.05 -2.52 25.58
C VAL A 449 -16.29 -1.61 24.62
N ALA A 450 -15.02 -1.94 24.37
CA ALA A 450 -14.21 -1.21 23.40
C ALA A 450 -14.87 -1.23 22.01
N SER A 451 -14.79 -0.09 21.33
CA SER A 451 -15.44 0.18 20.04
C SER A 451 -16.98 0.24 20.08
N ALA A 452 -17.60 0.31 21.27
CA ALA A 452 -19.04 0.58 21.34
C ALA A 452 -19.32 1.97 20.78
N ASN A 453 -20.34 2.04 19.91
CA ASN A 453 -20.71 3.26 19.21
C ASN A 453 -21.17 4.36 20.18
N VAL A 454 -20.90 5.62 19.83
CA VAL A 454 -21.45 6.78 20.52
C VAL A 454 -22.51 7.45 19.63
N GLU A 455 -23.67 7.69 20.22
CA GLU A 455 -24.86 8.22 19.57
C GLU A 455 -25.51 9.28 20.48
N ILE A 456 -26.60 9.91 20.04
CA ILE A 456 -27.43 10.73 20.93
C ILE A 456 -28.68 9.98 21.39
N GLY A 457 -29.12 10.24 22.63
CA GLY A 457 -30.38 9.70 23.16
C GLY A 457 -31.03 10.59 24.21
N HIS A 458 -32.29 10.31 24.53
CA HIS A 458 -33.03 11.03 25.57
C HIS A 458 -32.36 10.87 26.95
N GLY A 459 -32.39 11.93 27.76
CA GLY A 459 -31.74 11.94 29.07
C GLY A 459 -32.44 10.98 30.04
N THR A 460 -31.73 9.94 30.46
CA THR A 460 -32.18 8.94 31.45
C THR A 460 -31.31 8.90 32.69
N GLY A 461 -30.10 9.49 32.61
CA GLY A 461 -29.16 9.54 33.71
C GLY A 461 -28.30 8.28 33.88
N VAL A 462 -28.44 7.29 32.99
CA VAL A 462 -27.68 6.03 33.00
C VAL A 462 -26.16 6.26 32.84
N GLN A 463 -25.37 5.27 33.23
CA GLN A 463 -23.90 5.38 33.22
C GLN A 463 -23.31 5.71 31.84
N GLY A 464 -23.89 5.17 30.77
CA GLY A 464 -23.49 5.42 29.39
C GLY A 464 -23.74 6.85 28.90
N GLN A 465 -24.43 7.69 29.68
CA GLN A 465 -24.61 9.12 29.42
C GLN A 465 -23.67 10.01 30.25
N LYS A 466 -22.92 9.43 31.20
CA LYS A 466 -22.00 10.18 32.07
C LYS A 466 -20.60 10.20 31.45
N TRP A 467 -20.02 11.39 31.36
CA TRP A 467 -18.68 11.62 30.84
C TRP A 467 -17.85 12.42 31.84
N TYR A 468 -16.75 11.85 32.33
CA TYR A 468 -15.81 12.56 33.19
C TYR A 468 -14.85 13.38 32.33
N LEU A 469 -14.95 14.70 32.42
CA LEU A 469 -14.01 15.61 31.80
C LEU A 469 -12.76 15.70 32.68
N GLN A 470 -11.60 15.54 32.06
CA GLN A 470 -10.31 15.76 32.71
C GLN A 470 -9.44 16.67 31.84
N ASN A 471 -8.97 17.78 32.40
CA ASN A 471 -7.99 18.65 31.76
C ASN A 471 -6.60 18.00 31.79
N THR A 472 -5.88 18.03 30.67
CA THR A 472 -4.53 17.48 30.54
C THR A 472 -3.48 18.59 30.59
N SER A 473 -2.25 18.24 30.99
CA SER A 473 -1.13 19.19 31.08
C SER A 473 -0.69 19.75 29.72
N ASP A 474 -0.98 19.05 28.62
CA ASP A 474 -0.72 19.51 27.25
C ASP A 474 -1.83 20.41 26.67
N GLY A 475 -2.76 20.88 27.50
CA GLY A 475 -3.77 21.88 27.14
C GLY A 475 -5.03 21.34 26.45
N TYR A 476 -5.26 20.02 26.52
CA TYR A 476 -6.44 19.35 25.99
C TYR A 476 -7.36 18.88 27.14
N ILE A 477 -8.48 18.26 26.78
CA ILE A 477 -9.34 17.49 27.67
C ILE A 477 -9.46 16.05 27.18
N THR A 478 -9.72 15.13 28.10
CA THR A 478 -10.22 13.78 27.80
C THR A 478 -11.62 13.61 28.38
N LEU A 479 -12.38 12.65 27.86
CA LEU A 479 -13.76 12.37 28.28
C LEU A 479 -13.90 10.88 28.60
N LYS A 480 -13.80 10.50 29.87
CA LYS A 480 -13.95 9.10 30.32
C LYS A 480 -15.42 8.72 30.44
N SER A 481 -15.81 7.57 29.91
CA SER A 481 -17.18 7.04 30.05
C SER A 481 -17.47 6.56 31.47
N GLY A 482 -18.71 6.75 31.94
CA GLY A 482 -19.22 6.15 33.18
C GLY A 482 -19.31 4.62 33.15
N LEU A 483 -19.11 3.99 31.99
CA LEU A 483 -19.20 2.53 31.79
C LEU A 483 -17.89 1.77 32.02
N GLY A 484 -16.88 2.39 32.64
CA GLY A 484 -15.64 1.72 33.02
C GLY A 484 -14.39 2.49 32.60
N ASN A 485 -13.32 1.77 32.26
CA ASN A 485 -12.05 2.40 31.88
C ASN A 485 -11.95 2.68 30.38
N PHE A 486 -12.97 3.36 29.84
CA PHE A 486 -13.04 3.73 28.43
C PHE A 486 -13.08 5.25 28.26
N MET A 487 -12.46 5.75 27.19
CA MET A 487 -12.45 7.15 26.79
C MET A 487 -13.31 7.34 25.53
N LEU A 488 -13.92 8.52 25.39
CA LEU A 488 -14.44 8.98 24.11
C LEU A 488 -13.29 9.03 23.11
N ASP A 489 -13.51 8.42 21.96
CA ASP A 489 -12.46 8.10 21.01
C ASP A 489 -12.97 8.37 19.59
N ILE A 490 -12.18 9.09 18.80
CA ILE A 490 -12.38 9.11 17.35
C ILE A 490 -11.90 7.77 16.82
N ALA A 491 -12.82 6.96 16.28
CA ALA A 491 -12.51 5.60 15.86
C ALA A 491 -11.32 5.58 14.91
N TYR A 492 -10.31 4.79 15.27
CA TYR A 492 -9.03 4.67 14.56
C TYR A 492 -8.21 5.97 14.46
N GLY A 493 -8.52 6.99 15.28
CA GLY A 493 -7.85 8.29 15.30
C GLY A 493 -7.90 9.06 13.98
N LYS A 494 -8.90 8.78 13.14
CA LYS A 494 -8.99 9.36 11.80
C LYS A 494 -9.17 10.87 11.83
N ASN A 495 -8.73 11.57 10.79
CA ASN A 495 -8.94 13.01 10.59
C ASN A 495 -9.80 13.26 9.34
N GLU A 496 -10.94 12.58 9.24
CA GLU A 496 -11.90 12.70 8.14
C GLU A 496 -13.30 13.04 8.65
N ASP A 497 -14.09 13.68 7.79
CA ASP A 497 -15.50 13.94 8.02
C ASP A 497 -16.24 12.60 8.07
N GLY A 498 -17.11 12.44 9.06
CA GLY A 498 -17.87 11.21 9.28
C GLY A 498 -17.10 10.14 10.06
N ALA A 499 -15.86 10.39 10.49
CA ALA A 499 -15.17 9.44 11.35
C ALA A 499 -15.94 9.25 12.66
N ASN A 500 -16.23 7.99 12.97
CA ASN A 500 -17.15 7.63 14.04
C ASN A 500 -16.62 8.01 15.42
N LEU A 501 -17.50 8.40 16.34
CA LEU A 501 -17.16 8.41 17.77
C LEU A 501 -17.55 7.08 18.40
N GLN A 502 -16.64 6.56 19.20
CA GLN A 502 -16.83 5.34 19.97
C GLN A 502 -16.29 5.55 21.38
N ILE A 503 -16.50 4.58 22.26
CA ILE A 503 -15.67 4.43 23.45
C ILE A 503 -14.57 3.41 23.20
N TYR A 504 -13.36 3.68 23.67
CA TYR A 504 -12.24 2.75 23.53
C TYR A 504 -11.38 2.74 24.80
N ASN A 505 -10.52 1.72 24.94
CA ASN A 505 -9.63 1.60 26.09
C ASN A 505 -8.80 2.89 26.26
N ALA A 506 -8.56 3.31 27.51
CA ALA A 506 -7.74 4.49 27.80
C ALA A 506 -6.28 4.26 27.35
N LEU A 507 -5.88 4.90 26.25
CA LEU A 507 -4.56 4.72 25.65
C LEU A 507 -3.73 6.02 25.58
N SER A 508 -4.29 7.15 26.05
CA SER A 508 -3.62 8.46 26.10
C SER A 508 -3.16 9.03 24.74
N HIS A 509 -3.70 8.50 23.64
CA HIS A 509 -3.42 8.94 22.28
C HIS A 509 -4.27 10.17 21.89
N ASP A 510 -3.87 10.86 20.82
CA ASP A 510 -4.56 12.08 20.36
C ASP A 510 -6.02 11.86 19.95
N ALA A 511 -6.41 10.63 19.59
CA ALA A 511 -7.80 10.23 19.28
C ALA A 511 -8.77 10.42 20.46
N GLN A 512 -8.24 10.45 21.68
CA GLN A 512 -8.99 10.57 22.93
C GLN A 512 -8.87 11.97 23.55
N LYS A 513 -8.21 12.88 22.84
CA LYS A 513 -7.97 14.26 23.27
C LYS A 513 -8.80 15.23 22.43
N PHE A 514 -9.43 16.15 23.13
CA PHE A 514 -10.30 17.17 22.56
C PHE A 514 -9.94 18.52 23.16
N TYR A 515 -10.46 19.60 22.62
CA TYR A 515 -10.44 20.88 23.33
C TYR A 515 -11.72 21.66 23.01
N LEU A 516 -12.12 22.51 23.94
CA LEU A 516 -13.41 23.20 23.88
C LEU A 516 -13.23 24.60 23.29
N GLN A 517 -14.05 24.93 22.29
CA GLN A 517 -14.10 26.27 21.71
C GLN A 517 -15.42 26.93 22.07
N LYS A 518 -15.35 28.21 22.45
CA LYS A 518 -16.52 28.98 22.88
C LYS A 518 -17.44 29.24 21.70
N VAL A 519 -18.75 29.08 21.91
CA VAL A 519 -19.76 29.65 21.01
C VAL A 519 -20.14 31.03 21.56
N ASN A 520 -19.94 32.09 20.75
CA ASN A 520 -20.22 33.46 21.18
C ASN A 520 -21.70 33.67 21.52
N GLY A 521 -21.98 34.33 22.64
CA GLY A 521 -23.34 34.65 23.09
C GLY A 521 -24.14 33.45 23.65
N SER A 522 -23.49 32.31 23.90
CA SER A 522 -24.14 31.09 24.42
C SER A 522 -23.29 30.43 25.52
N ASN A 523 -23.91 29.57 26.33
CA ASN A 523 -23.21 28.66 27.24
C ASN A 523 -22.75 27.36 26.54
N ALA A 524 -23.03 27.21 25.25
CA ALA A 524 -22.59 26.07 24.44
C ALA A 524 -21.12 26.19 24.00
N VAL A 525 -20.53 25.03 23.70
CA VAL A 525 -19.18 24.88 23.15
C VAL A 525 -19.22 23.98 21.91
N THR A 526 -18.25 24.13 21.01
CA THR A 526 -17.90 23.05 20.09
C THR A 526 -16.76 22.22 20.71
N ILE A 527 -16.82 20.90 20.50
CA ILE A 527 -15.81 19.98 21.01
C ILE A 527 -14.89 19.63 19.85
N ALA A 528 -13.77 20.35 19.71
CA ALA A 528 -12.82 20.17 18.61
C ALA A 528 -11.90 18.97 18.87
N THR A 529 -11.59 18.21 17.82
CA THR A 529 -10.80 16.98 17.94
C THR A 529 -9.31 17.27 17.80
N LYS A 530 -8.47 16.70 18.68
CA LYS A 530 -7.01 16.88 18.57
C LYS A 530 -6.44 16.23 17.31
N VAL A 531 -6.97 15.06 16.92
CA VAL A 531 -6.59 14.37 15.67
C VAL A 531 -6.79 15.22 14.42
N SER A 532 -7.70 16.20 14.47
CA SER A 532 -7.91 17.13 13.37
C SER A 532 -7.13 18.44 13.49
N ASN A 533 -6.28 18.56 14.49
CA ASN A 533 -5.66 19.82 14.92
C ASN A 533 -6.69 20.96 15.01
N GLY A 534 -7.90 20.65 15.48
CA GLY A 534 -8.92 21.67 15.66
C GLY A 534 -9.74 22.06 14.44
N SER A 535 -9.55 21.40 13.30
CA SER A 535 -10.30 21.68 12.08
C SER A 535 -11.66 20.98 12.01
N LYS A 536 -11.89 20.01 12.90
CA LYS A 536 -13.13 19.26 13.04
C LYS A 536 -13.63 19.24 14.47
N SER A 537 -14.94 19.12 14.64
CA SER A 537 -15.61 19.00 15.92
C SER A 537 -16.51 17.78 15.94
N ILE A 538 -16.88 17.35 17.14
CA ILE A 538 -17.96 16.38 17.34
C ILE A 538 -19.23 16.90 16.67
N ASP A 539 -19.92 16.02 15.96
CA ASP A 539 -21.03 16.31 15.06
C ASP A 539 -22.10 15.22 15.20
N VAL A 540 -23.33 15.62 15.48
CA VAL A 540 -24.49 14.74 15.35
C VAL A 540 -24.83 14.60 13.87
N TYR A 541 -24.61 13.39 13.34
CA TYR A 541 -24.56 13.12 11.90
C TYR A 541 -25.83 13.62 11.19
N ASN A 542 -25.61 14.34 10.08
CA ASN A 542 -26.67 14.85 9.22
C ASN A 542 -27.76 15.65 9.96
N HIS A 543 -27.37 16.37 11.02
CA HIS A 543 -28.29 17.16 11.86
C HIS A 543 -29.44 16.35 12.49
N GLY A 544 -29.27 15.03 12.64
CA GLY A 544 -30.32 14.16 13.16
C GLY A 544 -30.76 14.53 14.59
N LYS A 545 -32.01 14.24 14.91
CA LYS A 545 -32.64 14.55 16.21
C LYS A 545 -33.26 13.34 16.89
N ALA A 546 -33.25 12.18 16.24
CA ALA A 546 -33.81 10.95 16.80
C ALA A 546 -32.84 10.30 17.80
N ASP A 547 -33.37 9.54 18.76
CA ASP A 547 -32.54 8.65 19.56
C ASP A 547 -31.81 7.65 18.66
N GLY A 548 -30.57 7.31 19.00
CA GLY A 548 -29.73 6.44 18.19
C GLY A 548 -29.08 7.13 16.99
N THR A 549 -29.29 8.45 16.80
CA THR A 549 -28.57 9.18 15.74
C THR A 549 -27.07 9.14 16.05
N ASN A 550 -26.31 8.67 15.07
CA ASN A 550 -24.87 8.50 15.20
C ASN A 550 -24.14 9.82 15.48
N VAL A 551 -23.06 9.75 16.26
CA VAL A 551 -22.15 10.86 16.47
C VAL A 551 -20.81 10.57 15.79
N CYS A 552 -20.35 11.51 14.99
CA CYS A 552 -19.08 11.46 14.28
C CYS A 552 -18.30 12.75 14.52
N GLN A 553 -17.08 12.86 14.02
CA GLN A 553 -16.48 14.19 13.82
C GLN A 553 -16.79 14.68 12.41
N TRP A 554 -16.84 16.00 12.26
CA TRP A 554 -16.99 16.64 10.97
C TRP A 554 -16.28 17.99 10.99
N LYS A 555 -15.90 18.50 9.81
CA LYS A 555 -15.41 19.87 9.63
C LYS A 555 -16.25 20.85 10.44
N THR A 556 -15.58 21.67 11.23
CA THR A 556 -16.26 22.61 12.12
C THR A 556 -16.91 23.70 11.29
N TYR A 557 -18.24 23.67 11.26
CA TYR A 557 -19.09 24.73 10.70
C TYR A 557 -19.72 25.58 11.80
N GLY A 558 -19.70 25.11 13.05
CA GLY A 558 -20.32 25.79 14.18
C GLY A 558 -21.85 25.71 14.19
N ASN A 559 -22.44 24.82 13.37
CA ASN A 559 -23.88 24.61 13.31
C ASN A 559 -24.42 24.01 14.63
N PRO A 560 -25.72 24.15 14.94
CA PRO A 560 -26.29 23.67 16.21
C PRO A 560 -26.08 22.16 16.48
N ASN A 561 -25.91 21.32 15.45
CA ASN A 561 -25.63 19.89 15.60
C ASN A 561 -24.18 19.60 16.05
N GLN A 562 -23.29 20.60 16.02
CA GLN A 562 -21.90 20.55 16.52
C GLN A 562 -21.73 21.29 17.86
N GLN A 563 -22.80 21.90 18.38
CA GLN A 563 -22.78 22.65 19.63
C GLN A 563 -23.32 21.80 20.78
N PHE A 564 -22.63 21.85 21.92
CA PHE A 564 -22.95 21.05 23.09
C PHE A 564 -22.90 21.89 24.37
N VAL A 565 -23.77 21.55 25.32
CA VAL A 565 -23.77 22.10 26.69
C VAL A 565 -23.33 20.99 27.64
N PHE A 566 -22.37 21.32 28.51
CA PHE A 566 -21.92 20.43 29.59
C PHE A 566 -22.74 20.73 30.85
N GLU A 567 -23.55 19.77 31.27
CA GLU A 567 -24.39 19.84 32.47
C GLU A 567 -23.74 19.02 33.59
N PRO A 568 -23.27 19.62 34.70
CA PRO A 568 -22.64 18.86 35.79
C PRO A 568 -23.59 17.81 36.37
N VAL A 569 -23.09 16.58 36.53
CA VAL A 569 -23.81 15.54 37.28
C VAL A 569 -23.73 15.91 38.75
N ARG A 570 -24.88 16.22 39.36
CA ARG A 570 -24.99 16.50 40.80
C ARG A 570 -25.20 15.23 41.61
#